data_AF-A0A090S0J6-F1
#
_entry.id   AF-A0A090S0J6-F1
#
_cell.length_a   1.000
_cell.length_b   1.000
_cell.length_c   1.000
_cell.angle_alpha   90.00
_cell.angle_beta   90.00
_cell.angle_gamma   90.00
#
_symmetry.space_group_name_H-M   'P 1'
#
loop_
_entity.id
_entity.type
_entity.pdbx_description
1 polymer ?
#
loop_
_entity_poly.entity_id
_entity_poly.type
_entity_poly.pdbx_seq_one_letter_code
_entity_poly.pdbx_strand_id
1 'polypeptide(L)'
;MTQPFLYHPQTQDGLVRQGDQLTVSVFSEKGAFEQIKLRHEPDNEEYLIDMSKSGAKGELEIWQATLPLSVDKDVTYYVFKALTSTSQRWLDARGVQSRMPGREYHFKFNRVHQPPEWVSEQVFYQIFPDRFNNGDPSIGVESGEYQYPNRKRESIKKQWGEPVGTHGDSGAVEFYGGDLAGIELSSIIFRSWVLRPCT
;
A
#
# COMPACT_ATOMS: atom_id res chain seq x y z
N MET A 1 -30.42 12.57 0.08
CA MET A 1 -30.46 11.16 -0.37
C MET A 1 -29.18 10.50 0.10
N THR A 2 -29.28 9.41 0.86
CA THR A 2 -28.13 8.64 1.31
C THR A 2 -27.47 7.97 0.11
N GLN A 3 -26.15 8.03 0.04
CA GLN A 3 -25.39 7.37 -1.02
C GLN A 3 -25.42 5.85 -0.78
N PRO A 4 -25.82 5.02 -1.76
CA PRO A 4 -25.91 3.58 -1.56
C PRO A 4 -24.51 2.98 -1.32
N PHE A 5 -24.42 1.99 -0.43
CA PHE A 5 -23.15 1.31 -0.18
C PHE A 5 -22.77 0.40 -1.36
N LEU A 6 -21.56 0.63 -1.87
CA LEU A 6 -20.95 -0.16 -2.93
C LEU A 6 -19.43 -0.13 -2.75
N TYR A 7 -18.80 -1.30 -2.71
CA TYR A 7 -17.39 -1.43 -2.35
C TYR A 7 -16.69 -2.51 -3.17
N HIS A 8 -15.44 -2.24 -3.55
CA HIS A 8 -14.56 -3.17 -4.25
C HIS A 8 -13.17 -3.12 -3.62
N PRO A 9 -12.71 -4.19 -2.94
CA PRO A 9 -11.33 -4.30 -2.48
C PRO A 9 -10.41 -4.76 -3.61
N GLN A 10 -9.22 -4.16 -3.72
CA GLN A 10 -8.13 -4.66 -4.58
C GLN A 10 -7.20 -5.64 -3.84
N THR A 11 -7.76 -6.38 -2.88
CA THR A 11 -7.12 -7.48 -2.14
C THR A 11 -7.72 -8.82 -2.56
N GLN A 12 -7.23 -9.94 -2.01
CA GLN A 12 -7.73 -11.28 -2.33
C GLN A 12 -9.22 -11.48 -2.03
N ASP A 13 -9.83 -10.67 -1.14
CA ASP A 13 -11.28 -10.67 -0.89
C ASP A 13 -12.11 -10.22 -2.11
N GLY A 14 -11.54 -9.39 -2.98
CA GLY A 14 -12.24 -8.74 -4.09
C GLY A 14 -11.62 -8.99 -5.45
N LEU A 15 -10.39 -9.49 -5.49
CA LEU A 15 -9.61 -9.62 -6.72
C LEU A 15 -8.75 -10.88 -6.67
N VAL A 16 -9.06 -11.83 -7.55
CA VAL A 16 -8.32 -13.10 -7.65
C VAL A 16 -7.84 -13.27 -9.08
N ARG A 17 -6.53 -13.43 -9.28
CA ARG A 17 -5.94 -13.67 -10.60
C ARG A 17 -5.86 -15.16 -10.91
N GLN A 18 -6.30 -15.53 -12.10
CA GLN A 18 -6.17 -16.87 -12.66
C GLN A 18 -5.65 -16.75 -14.09
N GLY A 19 -4.34 -16.97 -14.28
CA GLY A 19 -3.68 -16.76 -15.58
C GLY A 19 -3.80 -15.32 -16.07
N ASP A 20 -4.44 -15.14 -17.23
CA ASP A 20 -4.70 -13.84 -17.87
C ASP A 20 -6.09 -13.28 -17.59
N GLN A 21 -6.75 -13.77 -16.55
CA GLN A 21 -8.06 -13.29 -16.11
C GLN A 21 -8.04 -12.89 -14.63
N LEU A 22 -8.90 -11.93 -14.31
CA LEU A 22 -9.20 -11.53 -12.94
C LEU A 22 -10.65 -11.83 -12.63
N THR A 23 -10.90 -12.60 -11.57
CA THR A 23 -12.20 -12.60 -10.92
C THR A 23 -12.31 -11.35 -10.06
N VAL A 24 -13.26 -10.48 -10.40
CA VAL A 24 -13.49 -9.19 -9.75
C VAL A 24 -14.79 -9.27 -8.97
N SER A 25 -14.75 -8.96 -7.67
CA SER A 25 -15.91 -8.99 -6.78
C SER A 25 -16.26 -7.60 -6.24
N VAL A 26 -17.55 -7.30 -6.21
CA VAL A 26 -18.11 -6.05 -5.67
C VAL A 26 -19.15 -6.40 -4.61
N PHE A 27 -19.15 -5.64 -3.53
CA PHE A 27 -20.06 -5.80 -2.40
C PHE A 27 -21.06 -4.65 -2.40
N SER A 28 -22.35 -4.95 -2.32
CA SER A 28 -23.42 -3.94 -2.23
C SER A 28 -24.40 -4.26 -1.12
N GLU A 29 -25.16 -3.27 -0.67
CA GLU A 29 -26.40 -3.51 0.06
C GLU A 29 -27.35 -4.40 -0.74
N LYS A 30 -28.08 -5.29 -0.04
CA LYS A 30 -29.09 -6.17 -0.65
C LYS A 30 -30.15 -5.37 -1.37
N GLY A 31 -30.35 -5.66 -2.67
CA GLY A 31 -31.40 -5.05 -3.47
C GLY A 31 -31.18 -3.56 -3.80
N ALA A 32 -30.02 -2.99 -3.48
CA ALA A 32 -29.72 -1.59 -3.78
C ALA A 32 -29.53 -1.33 -5.29
N PHE A 33 -29.12 -2.35 -6.04
CA PHE A 33 -28.85 -2.26 -7.47
C PHE A 33 -29.52 -3.41 -8.23
N GLU A 34 -30.08 -3.11 -9.39
CA GLU A 34 -30.71 -4.08 -10.29
C GLU A 34 -29.66 -4.79 -11.14
N GLN A 35 -28.62 -4.06 -11.55
CA GLN A 35 -27.52 -4.58 -12.36
C GLN A 35 -26.22 -3.85 -12.02
N ILE A 36 -25.12 -4.59 -12.02
CA ILE A 36 -23.77 -4.01 -11.98
C ILE A 36 -23.02 -4.50 -13.22
N LYS A 37 -22.39 -3.56 -13.93
CA LYS A 37 -21.49 -3.86 -15.04
C LYS A 37 -20.07 -3.46 -14.68
N LEU A 38 -19.13 -4.31 -15.03
CA LEU A 38 -17.71 -4.03 -15.00
C LEU A 38 -17.30 -3.41 -16.33
N ARG A 39 -16.87 -2.14 -16.30
CA ARG A 39 -16.37 -1.41 -17.45
C ARG A 39 -14.85 -1.52 -17.51
N HIS A 40 -14.31 -1.84 -18.68
CA HIS A 40 -12.88 -1.77 -18.96
C HIS A 40 -12.64 -1.30 -20.39
N GLU A 41 -11.39 -0.92 -20.70
CA GLU A 41 -11.00 -0.34 -21.99
C GLU A 41 -9.76 -1.01 -22.61
N PRO A 42 -9.83 -2.29 -23.00
CA PRO A 42 -8.78 -2.91 -23.81
C PRO A 42 -8.72 -2.17 -25.15
N ASP A 43 -7.51 -1.91 -25.65
CA ASP A 43 -7.29 -1.20 -26.93
C ASP A 43 -7.94 0.20 -27.05
N ASN A 44 -8.29 0.82 -25.92
CA ASN A 44 -9.00 2.11 -25.80
C ASN A 44 -10.46 2.11 -26.30
N GLU A 45 -11.09 0.95 -26.46
CA GLU A 45 -12.52 0.82 -26.74
C GLU A 45 -13.29 0.44 -25.47
N GLU A 46 -14.54 0.91 -25.32
CA GLU A 46 -15.33 0.59 -24.13
C GLU A 46 -15.95 -0.81 -24.22
N TYR A 47 -15.72 -1.61 -23.17
CA TYR A 47 -16.39 -2.90 -22.96
C TYR A 47 -17.09 -2.91 -21.61
N LEU A 48 -18.30 -3.47 -21.59
CA LEU A 48 -19.13 -3.63 -20.39
C LEU A 48 -19.44 -5.11 -20.17
N ILE A 49 -18.91 -5.66 -19.10
CA ILE A 49 -19.13 -7.06 -18.69
C ILE A 49 -20.22 -7.07 -17.63
N ASP A 50 -21.29 -7.83 -17.86
CA ASP A 50 -22.35 -7.99 -16.85
C ASP A 50 -21.83 -8.78 -15.65
N MET A 51 -22.05 -8.26 -14.44
CA MET A 51 -21.73 -8.97 -13.20
C MET A 51 -22.92 -9.82 -12.76
N SER A 52 -22.62 -11.00 -12.21
CA SER A 52 -23.62 -11.92 -11.67
C SER A 52 -23.55 -11.97 -10.15
N LYS A 53 -24.71 -12.12 -9.49
CA LYS A 53 -24.74 -12.37 -8.03
C LYS A 53 -24.11 -13.73 -7.75
N SER A 54 -23.14 -13.76 -6.86
CA SER A 54 -22.33 -14.96 -6.54
C SER A 54 -22.51 -15.42 -5.09
N GLY A 55 -23.11 -14.60 -4.24
CA GLY A 55 -23.36 -14.94 -2.83
C GLY A 55 -23.67 -13.73 -1.99
N ALA A 56 -23.51 -13.89 -0.68
CA ALA A 56 -23.66 -12.83 0.31
C ALA A 56 -22.59 -12.93 1.39
N LYS A 57 -22.20 -11.79 1.97
CA LYS A 57 -21.31 -11.68 3.14
C LYS A 57 -22.01 -10.81 4.19
N GLY A 58 -22.65 -11.45 5.16
CA GLY A 58 -23.53 -10.77 6.11
C GLY A 58 -24.74 -10.14 5.44
N GLU A 59 -24.89 -8.82 5.57
CA GLU A 59 -25.97 -8.04 4.92
C GLU A 59 -25.64 -7.57 3.50
N LEU A 60 -24.46 -7.92 2.97
CA LEU A 60 -24.01 -7.50 1.65
C LEU A 60 -24.23 -8.61 0.61
N GLU A 61 -24.67 -8.23 -0.59
CA GLU A 61 -24.65 -9.07 -1.79
C GLU A 61 -23.28 -8.98 -2.46
N ILE A 62 -22.81 -10.10 -3.00
CA ILE A 62 -21.56 -10.19 -3.75
C ILE A 62 -21.88 -10.32 -5.24
N TRP A 63 -21.36 -9.41 -6.04
CA TRP A 63 -21.43 -9.41 -7.49
C TRP A 63 -20.06 -9.76 -8.06
N GLN A 64 -20.00 -10.66 -9.03
CA GLN A 64 -18.76 -11.12 -9.64
C GLN A 64 -18.80 -11.06 -11.16
N ALA A 65 -17.64 -10.74 -11.75
CA ALA A 65 -17.37 -10.88 -13.17
C ALA A 65 -15.93 -11.32 -13.40
N THR A 66 -15.68 -11.85 -14.59
CA THR A 66 -14.34 -12.20 -15.05
C THR A 66 -13.85 -11.12 -16.00
N LEU A 67 -12.79 -10.42 -15.61
CA LEU A 67 -12.13 -9.38 -16.39
C LEU A 67 -10.93 -9.98 -17.13
N PRO A 68 -10.92 -10.00 -18.47
CA PRO A 68 -9.72 -10.33 -19.22
C PRO A 68 -8.67 -9.23 -19.02
N LEU A 69 -7.43 -9.64 -18.74
CA LEU A 69 -6.30 -8.73 -18.67
C LEU A 69 -5.89 -8.27 -20.06
N SER A 70 -5.59 -6.98 -20.20
CA SER A 70 -5.02 -6.42 -21.43
C SER A 70 -3.72 -7.14 -21.80
N VAL A 71 -3.61 -7.57 -23.05
CA VAL A 71 -2.38 -8.18 -23.60
C VAL A 71 -1.44 -7.11 -24.15
N ASP A 72 -2.01 -5.99 -24.62
CA ASP A 72 -1.30 -4.84 -25.20
C ASP A 72 -0.59 -3.97 -24.16
N LYS A 73 -1.05 -3.99 -22.90
CA LYS A 73 -0.58 -3.14 -21.81
C LYS A 73 -0.49 -3.90 -20.50
N ASP A 74 0.51 -3.55 -19.70
CA ASP A 74 0.70 -4.16 -18.38
C ASP A 74 -0.40 -3.78 -17.39
N VAL A 75 -0.97 -2.58 -17.51
CA VAL A 75 -1.98 -2.04 -16.59
C VAL A 75 -3.36 -2.11 -17.23
N THR A 76 -4.25 -2.88 -16.61
CA THR A 76 -5.68 -2.91 -16.93
C THR A 76 -6.41 -1.86 -16.07
N TYR A 77 -7.19 -1.00 -16.72
CA TYR A 77 -8.03 0.02 -16.08
C TYR A 77 -9.48 -0.45 -16.08
N TYR A 78 -10.16 -0.30 -14.95
CA TYR A 78 -11.57 -0.67 -14.85
C TYR A 78 -12.34 0.16 -13.81
N VAL A 79 -13.65 0.25 -13.99
CA VAL A 79 -14.62 0.87 -13.06
C VAL A 79 -15.94 0.10 -13.11
N PHE A 80 -16.81 0.32 -12.14
CA PHE A 80 -18.11 -0.34 -12.12
C PHE A 80 -19.23 0.65 -12.39
N LYS A 81 -20.18 0.23 -13.21
CA LYS A 81 -21.43 0.94 -13.49
C LYS A 81 -22.57 0.18 -12.80
N ALA A 82 -23.11 0.75 -11.73
CA ALA A 82 -24.23 0.17 -10.99
C ALA A 82 -25.54 0.88 -11.37
N LEU A 83 -26.56 0.11 -11.74
CA LEU A 83 -27.85 0.61 -12.19
C LEU A 83 -28.91 0.37 -11.11
N THR A 84 -29.71 1.40 -10.86
CA THR A 84 -30.96 1.32 -10.09
C THR A 84 -32.14 1.53 -11.05
N SER A 85 -33.36 1.32 -10.57
CA SER A 85 -34.60 1.55 -11.34
C SER A 85 -34.72 2.93 -11.99
N THR A 86 -34.02 3.94 -11.44
CA THR A 86 -34.20 5.36 -11.80
C THR A 86 -32.88 6.09 -12.07
N SER A 87 -31.73 5.48 -11.76
CA SER A 87 -30.45 6.17 -11.85
C SER A 87 -29.28 5.22 -12.08
N GLN A 88 -28.11 5.77 -12.37
CA GLN A 88 -26.86 5.02 -12.37
C GLN A 88 -25.86 5.64 -11.39
N ARG A 89 -25.00 4.80 -10.85
CA ARG A 89 -23.87 5.16 -10.00
C ARG A 89 -22.61 4.51 -10.57
N TRP A 90 -21.48 5.14 -10.31
CA TRP A 90 -20.17 4.63 -10.71
C TRP A 90 -19.35 4.32 -9.47
N LEU A 91 -18.60 3.23 -9.47
CA LEU A 91 -17.60 2.97 -8.43
C LEU A 91 -16.21 3.12 -9.04
N ASP A 92 -15.43 4.02 -8.45
CA ASP A 92 -14.03 4.25 -8.79
C ASP A 92 -13.14 4.11 -7.54
N ALA A 93 -11.83 4.30 -7.67
CA ALA A 93 -10.88 4.14 -6.57
C ALA A 93 -11.09 5.12 -5.39
N ARG A 94 -11.90 6.17 -5.58
CA ARG A 94 -12.27 7.15 -4.53
C ARG A 94 -13.61 6.82 -3.87
N GLY A 95 -14.32 5.81 -4.37
CA GLY A 95 -15.64 5.41 -3.91
C GLY A 95 -16.74 5.67 -4.93
N VAL A 96 -17.97 5.81 -4.45
CA VAL A 96 -19.14 5.92 -5.31
C VAL A 96 -19.26 7.34 -5.89
N GLN A 97 -19.54 7.45 -7.18
CA GLN A 97 -19.70 8.69 -7.94
C GLN A 97 -21.06 8.73 -8.63
N SER A 98 -21.57 9.94 -8.87
CA SER A 98 -22.84 10.14 -9.61
C SER A 98 -22.66 10.17 -11.13
N ARG A 99 -21.42 10.33 -11.61
CA ARG A 99 -21.08 10.46 -13.04
C ARG A 99 -19.88 9.59 -13.38
N MET A 100 -19.67 9.37 -14.68
CA MET A 100 -18.50 8.65 -15.19
C MET A 100 -17.22 9.33 -14.67
N PRO A 101 -16.34 8.59 -13.96
CA PRO A 101 -15.09 9.12 -13.46
C PRO A 101 -14.04 9.24 -14.56
N GLY A 102 -13.14 10.22 -14.42
CA GLY A 102 -11.92 10.31 -15.22
C GLY A 102 -11.02 9.10 -15.02
N ARG A 103 -10.23 8.77 -16.05
CA ARG A 103 -9.37 7.57 -16.12
C ARG A 103 -8.33 7.51 -14.99
N GLU A 104 -7.90 8.67 -14.48
CA GLU A 104 -6.96 8.79 -13.37
C GLU A 104 -7.47 8.13 -12.07
N TYR A 105 -8.79 8.05 -11.91
CA TYR A 105 -9.48 7.50 -10.74
C TYR A 105 -9.99 6.07 -10.93
N HIS A 106 -9.80 5.49 -12.11
CA HIS A 106 -10.15 4.08 -12.34
C HIS A 106 -9.30 3.18 -11.45
N PHE A 107 -9.86 2.01 -11.11
CA PHE A 107 -9.05 0.95 -10.53
C PHE A 107 -8.00 0.48 -11.53
N LYS A 108 -6.86 0.05 -11.01
CA LYS A 108 -5.69 -0.33 -11.80
C LYS A 108 -5.21 -1.70 -11.33
N PHE A 109 -4.98 -2.60 -12.26
CA PHE A 109 -4.30 -3.85 -12.00
C PHE A 109 -3.12 -4.01 -12.94
N ASN A 110 -1.92 -4.25 -12.40
CA ASN A 110 -0.71 -4.46 -13.19
C ASN A 110 -0.37 -5.95 -13.30
N ARG A 111 -0.45 -6.55 -14.50
CA ARG A 111 -0.24 -8.00 -14.66
C ARG A 111 1.22 -8.45 -14.51
N VAL A 112 2.18 -7.53 -14.55
CA VAL A 112 3.62 -7.82 -14.52
C VAL A 112 4.22 -7.48 -13.16
N HIS A 113 3.95 -6.27 -12.67
CA HIS A 113 4.53 -5.76 -11.42
C HIS A 113 3.52 -5.90 -10.28
N GLN A 114 3.65 -7.00 -9.54
CA GLN A 114 2.93 -7.24 -8.29
C GLN A 114 3.90 -7.09 -7.10
N PRO A 115 3.49 -6.42 -6.01
CA PRO A 115 4.31 -6.39 -4.81
C PRO A 115 4.50 -7.81 -4.28
N PRO A 116 5.67 -8.15 -3.69
CA PRO A 116 5.86 -9.45 -3.04
C PRO A 116 4.82 -9.65 -1.93
N GLU A 117 4.25 -10.85 -1.84
CA GLU A 117 3.15 -11.16 -0.89
C GLU A 117 3.52 -10.85 0.56
N TRP A 118 4.77 -11.11 0.94
CA TRP A 118 5.25 -10.86 2.30
C TRP A 118 5.14 -9.39 2.71
N VAL A 119 5.20 -8.43 1.78
CA VAL A 119 5.18 -7.00 2.12
C VAL A 119 3.89 -6.59 2.82
N SER A 120 2.74 -7.14 2.41
CA SER A 120 1.44 -6.84 3.04
C SER A 120 1.25 -7.50 4.42
N GLU A 121 2.08 -8.49 4.74
CA GLU A 121 1.98 -9.28 5.96
C GLU A 121 3.01 -8.86 7.03
N GLN A 122 3.87 -7.88 6.73
CA GLN A 122 4.94 -7.45 7.63
C GLN A 122 4.70 -6.04 8.19
N VAL A 123 5.20 -5.83 9.41
CA VAL A 123 5.35 -4.51 10.01
C VAL A 123 6.82 -4.11 9.90
N PHE A 124 7.09 -2.99 9.22
CA PHE A 124 8.45 -2.49 9.05
C PHE A 124 8.87 -1.58 10.20
N TYR A 125 10.11 -1.74 10.66
CA TYR A 125 10.75 -0.81 11.60
C TYR A 125 12.00 -0.22 10.95
N GLN A 126 11.97 1.09 10.70
CA GLN A 126 13.10 1.79 10.10
C GLN A 126 14.12 2.16 11.20
N ILE A 127 15.34 1.67 11.07
CA ILE A 127 16.44 1.94 12.00
C ILE A 127 17.41 2.94 11.38
N PHE A 128 17.80 3.96 12.15
CA PHE A 128 18.96 4.79 11.86
C PHE A 128 20.12 4.32 12.74
N PRO A 129 21.11 3.56 12.20
CA PRO A 129 22.04 2.78 13.02
C PRO A 129 22.76 3.59 14.10
N ASP A 130 23.37 4.73 13.74
CA ASP A 130 24.13 5.59 14.66
C ASP A 130 23.33 6.06 15.89
N ARG A 131 22.00 6.10 15.80
CA ARG A 131 21.10 6.58 16.86
C ARG A 131 20.22 5.50 17.47
N PHE A 132 20.47 4.24 17.14
CA PHE A 132 19.61 3.16 17.59
C PHE A 132 20.11 2.49 18.87
N ASN A 133 21.33 1.93 18.83
CA ASN A 133 21.97 1.31 19.99
C ASN A 133 23.48 1.18 19.72
N ASN A 134 24.31 1.50 20.72
CA ASN A 134 25.76 1.30 20.68
C ASN A 134 26.07 -0.07 21.32
N GLY A 135 26.34 -1.07 20.48
CA GLY A 135 26.59 -2.44 20.90
C GLY A 135 28.07 -2.77 21.05
N ASP A 136 28.94 -2.09 20.29
CA ASP A 136 30.38 -2.18 20.40
C ASP A 136 31.02 -0.78 20.48
N PRO A 137 31.29 -0.28 21.70
CA PRO A 137 31.89 1.04 21.88
C PRO A 137 33.30 1.18 21.30
N SER A 138 33.99 0.08 20.97
CA SER A 138 35.37 0.11 20.48
C SER A 138 35.49 0.58 19.03
N ILE A 139 34.40 0.54 18.26
CA ILE A 139 34.34 0.95 16.85
C ILE A 139 33.66 2.31 16.64
N GLY A 140 33.28 2.99 17.73
CA GLY A 140 32.61 4.28 17.67
C GLY A 140 33.53 5.38 17.14
N VAL A 141 32.97 6.27 16.32
CA VAL A 141 33.70 7.41 15.76
C VAL A 141 34.08 8.39 16.87
N GLU A 142 35.35 8.77 16.90
CA GLU A 142 35.87 9.81 17.79
C GLU A 142 35.81 11.20 17.15
N SER A 143 35.80 12.23 18.00
CA SER A 143 35.86 13.62 17.54
C SER A 143 37.20 13.89 16.84
N GLY A 144 37.15 14.47 15.63
CA GLY A 144 38.36 14.77 14.85
C GLY A 144 38.97 13.58 14.13
N GLU A 145 38.37 12.38 14.22
CA GLU A 145 38.88 11.17 13.57
C GLU A 145 38.93 11.30 12.03
N TYR A 146 37.94 11.97 11.43
CA TYR A 146 37.97 12.26 10.01
C TYR A 146 37.28 13.58 9.66
N GLN A 147 37.69 14.15 8.53
CA GLN A 147 37.18 15.41 8.02
C GLN A 147 36.34 15.17 6.77
N TYR A 148 35.10 15.68 6.77
CA TYR A 148 34.23 15.63 5.60
C TYR A 148 34.77 16.55 4.49
N PRO A 149 35.19 16.00 3.32
CA PRO A 149 35.99 16.74 2.33
C PRO A 149 35.33 18.01 1.81
N ASN A 150 34.01 17.99 1.65
CA ASN A 150 33.26 19.08 1.00
C ASN A 150 32.88 20.23 1.94
N ARG A 151 33.09 20.11 3.26
CA ARG A 151 32.66 21.11 4.24
C ARG A 151 33.71 21.52 5.26
N LYS A 152 34.92 20.94 5.22
CA LYS A 152 35.98 21.14 6.24
C LYS A 152 35.46 20.92 7.68
N ARG A 153 34.46 20.05 7.84
CA ARG A 153 33.86 19.72 9.13
C ARG A 153 34.46 18.42 9.64
N GLU A 154 34.93 18.44 10.86
CA GLU A 154 35.45 17.26 11.56
C GLU A 154 34.29 16.44 12.13
N SER A 155 34.50 15.13 12.27
CA SER A 155 33.59 14.27 13.03
C SER A 155 33.47 14.76 14.47
N ILE A 156 32.27 14.68 15.03
CA ILE A 156 31.96 15.09 16.40
C ILE A 156 31.30 13.92 17.10
N LYS A 157 31.96 13.37 18.12
CA LYS A 157 31.36 12.37 19.01
C LYS A 157 30.42 13.07 19.99
N LYS A 158 29.20 12.58 20.09
CA LYS A 158 28.13 13.08 20.96
C LYS A 158 27.80 12.03 22.02
N GLN A 159 27.46 12.46 23.23
CA GLN A 159 26.95 11.53 24.24
C GLN A 159 25.51 11.12 23.90
N TRP A 160 25.12 9.91 24.32
CA TRP A 160 23.77 9.41 24.11
C TRP A 160 22.73 10.33 24.74
N GLY A 161 21.67 10.65 23.99
CA GLY A 161 20.61 11.56 24.44
C GLY A 161 20.93 13.05 24.30
N GLU A 162 22.14 13.44 23.88
CA GLU A 162 22.41 14.83 23.54
C GLU A 162 21.58 15.28 22.33
N PRO A 163 21.10 16.54 22.31
CA PRO A 163 20.40 17.09 21.16
C PRO A 163 21.27 17.04 19.90
N VAL A 164 20.62 16.68 18.80
CA VAL A 164 21.21 16.69 17.47
C VAL A 164 21.42 18.13 17.02
N GLY A 165 22.52 18.39 16.31
CA GLY A 165 22.81 19.66 15.68
C GLY A 165 21.72 20.06 14.69
N THR A 166 21.57 21.37 14.48
CA THR A 166 20.58 21.90 13.55
C THR A 166 20.90 21.55 12.10
N HIS A 167 19.84 21.42 11.29
CA HIS A 167 19.99 21.12 9.87
C HIS A 167 20.84 22.20 9.17
N GLY A 168 21.89 21.77 8.44
CA GLY A 168 22.84 22.67 7.79
C GLY A 168 24.11 22.95 8.59
N ASP A 169 24.14 22.64 9.90
CA ASP A 169 25.32 22.79 10.75
C ASP A 169 26.01 21.44 11.02
N SER A 170 26.31 21.08 12.26
CA SER A 170 27.07 19.88 12.61
C SER A 170 26.33 18.56 12.41
N GLY A 171 25.00 18.55 12.21
CA GLY A 171 24.21 17.31 12.28
C GLY A 171 24.64 16.18 11.31
N ALA A 172 25.28 16.51 10.19
CA ALA A 172 25.80 15.51 9.23
C ALA A 172 27.16 14.89 9.64
N VAL A 173 27.81 15.43 10.66
CA VAL A 173 29.12 14.99 11.16
C VAL A 173 29.08 14.59 12.64
N GLU A 174 27.89 14.46 13.22
CA GLU A 174 27.67 14.07 14.61
C GLU A 174 27.39 12.57 14.72
N PHE A 175 28.20 11.88 15.54
CA PHE A 175 28.17 10.44 15.74
C PHE A 175 27.90 10.12 17.21
N TYR A 176 26.96 9.21 17.43
CA TYR A 176 26.53 8.77 18.76
C TYR A 176 26.97 7.32 19.03
N GLY A 177 27.56 6.68 18.01
CA GLY A 177 28.23 5.39 18.13
C GLY A 177 27.30 4.20 18.01
N GLY A 178 26.07 4.39 17.50
CA GLY A 178 25.20 3.26 17.23
C GLY A 178 25.68 2.43 16.04
N ASP A 179 25.52 1.10 16.13
CA ASP A 179 26.16 0.15 15.23
C ASP A 179 25.29 -1.10 14.97
N LEU A 180 25.78 -1.99 14.10
CA LEU A 180 25.07 -3.22 13.74
C LEU A 180 25.01 -4.25 14.89
N ALA A 181 26.01 -4.30 15.76
CA ALA A 181 25.99 -5.18 16.93
C ALA A 181 24.89 -4.74 17.91
N GLY A 182 24.68 -3.44 18.07
CA GLY A 182 23.60 -2.85 18.85
C GLY A 182 22.22 -3.18 18.29
N ILE A 183 22.09 -3.24 16.95
CA ILE A 183 20.86 -3.70 16.29
C ILE A 183 20.60 -5.18 16.59
N GLU A 184 21.63 -6.02 16.49
CA GLU A 184 21.52 -7.46 16.76
C GLU A 184 21.12 -7.74 18.22
N LEU A 185 21.74 -7.04 19.18
CA LEU A 185 21.39 -7.15 20.60
C LEU A 185 19.94 -6.76 20.89
N SER A 186 19.40 -5.78 20.17
CA SER A 186 18.01 -5.33 20.31
C SER A 186 16.99 -6.19 19.54
N SER A 187 17.42 -7.20 18.78
CA SER A 187 16.54 -8.05 17.96
C SER A 187 15.42 -8.74 18.78
N ILE A 188 15.69 -9.06 20.04
CA ILE A 188 14.70 -9.66 20.95
C ILE A 188 13.55 -8.71 21.27
N ILE A 189 13.81 -7.40 21.31
CA ILE A 189 12.78 -6.37 21.55
C ILE A 189 11.82 -6.37 20.36
N PHE A 190 12.33 -6.39 19.13
CA PHE A 190 11.49 -6.42 17.93
C PHE A 190 10.64 -7.70 17.83
N ARG A 191 11.22 -8.86 18.15
CA ARG A 191 10.48 -10.13 18.15
C ARG A 191 9.35 -10.17 19.18
N SER A 192 9.53 -9.52 20.34
CA SER A 192 8.49 -9.46 21.38
C SER A 192 7.29 -8.57 21.03
N TRP A 193 7.45 -7.62 20.11
CA TRP A 193 6.38 -6.70 19.70
C TRP A 193 5.54 -7.26 18.54
N VAL A 194 6.13 -8.06 17.65
CA VAL A 194 5.45 -8.62 16.46
C VAL A 194 4.70 -9.91 16.77
N LEU A 195 5.07 -10.65 17.83
CA LEU A 195 4.49 -11.97 18.15
C LEU A 195 3.40 -11.94 19.24
N ARG A 196 2.84 -10.78 19.59
CA ARG A 196 1.62 -10.77 20.42
C ARG A 196 0.42 -10.95 19.50
N PRO A 197 -0.25 -12.12 19.48
CA PRO A 197 -1.52 -12.24 18.77
C PRO A 197 -2.48 -11.19 19.35
N CYS A 198 -3.12 -10.43 18.46
CA CYS A 198 -4.28 -9.65 18.83
C CYS A 198 -5.36 -10.63 19.32
N THR A 199 -5.48 -10.78 20.63
CA THR A 199 -6.63 -11.39 21.30
C THR A 199 -7.76 -10.39 21.41
#